data_AF-X1FYV2-F1
#
_entry.id   AF-X1FYV2-F1
#
_cell.length_a   1.000
_cell.length_b   1.000
_cell.length_c   1.000
_cell.angle_alpha   90.00
_cell.angle_beta   90.00
_cell.angle_gamma   90.00
#
_symmetry.space_group_name_H-M   'P 1'
#
loop_
_entity.id
_entity.type
_entity.pdbx_description
1 polymer ?
#
loop_
_entity_poly.entity_id
_entity_poly.type
_entity_poly.pdbx_seq_one_letter_code
_entity_poly.pdbx_strand_id
1 'polypeptide(L)'
;SKEVIVEVIPDDLLTISGINQTSVKRLTKLGVTSKSDLLDYEDIERLRKALRMSLPKLEKILASIGRILSPVEVTEAQHFDPTSQPVINVKGVGPKAFQKLGQNGIVSVQDLLNTDFSKLSGIPETSFNRWKKNAAILAGQQQKEIPPITKKSADISELTSIQGIGVKTAEKLKDAGVTNVFELSNYSNLDELSEKTKLTKKRLLTWQSRAKSSS
;
A
#
# COMPACT_ATOMS: atom_id res chain seq x y z
N SER A 1 -51.76 -41.13 18.48
CA SER A 1 -51.35 -40.72 17.12
C SER A 1 -50.24 -39.69 17.24
N LYS A 2 -49.06 -39.95 16.67
CA LYS A 2 -48.01 -38.91 16.59
C LYS A 2 -48.41 -37.95 15.47
N GLU A 3 -48.73 -36.71 15.80
CA GLU A 3 -48.90 -35.66 14.79
C GLU A 3 -47.59 -35.51 14.02
N VAL A 4 -47.62 -35.88 12.75
CA VAL A 4 -46.55 -35.58 11.81
C VAL A 4 -46.74 -34.11 11.44
N ILE A 5 -46.03 -33.23 12.16
CA ILE A 5 -45.91 -31.83 11.77
C ILE A 5 -45.10 -31.83 10.47
N VAL A 6 -45.80 -31.74 9.35
CA VAL A 6 -45.16 -31.51 8.04
C VAL A 6 -44.58 -30.11 8.12
N GLU A 7 -43.26 -30.02 8.25
CA GLU A 7 -42.52 -28.76 8.28
C GLU A 7 -42.67 -28.13 6.88
N VAL A 8 -43.68 -27.27 6.71
CA VAL A 8 -43.92 -26.55 5.46
C VAL A 8 -42.75 -25.59 5.28
N ILE A 9 -41.82 -25.95 4.40
CA ILE A 9 -40.69 -25.09 4.06
C ILE A 9 -41.27 -23.91 3.28
N PRO A 10 -41.15 -22.67 3.77
CA PRO A 10 -41.66 -21.52 3.06
C PRO A 10 -40.80 -21.28 1.81
N ASP A 11 -41.36 -21.60 0.64
CA ASP A 11 -40.67 -21.50 -0.64
C ASP A 11 -40.24 -20.06 -0.95
N ASP A 12 -41.01 -19.09 -0.44
CA ASP A 12 -40.75 -17.68 -0.64
C ASP A 12 -39.40 -17.21 -0.05
N LEU A 13 -38.95 -17.79 1.07
CA LEU A 13 -37.64 -17.45 1.66
C LEU A 13 -36.45 -17.96 0.82
N LEU A 14 -36.63 -19.05 0.07
CA LEU A 14 -35.58 -19.61 -0.79
C LEU A 14 -35.34 -18.77 -2.05
N THR A 15 -36.29 -17.92 -2.42
CA THR A 15 -36.12 -16.97 -3.54
C THR A 15 -35.17 -15.82 -3.21
N ILE A 16 -34.81 -15.63 -1.93
CA ILE A 16 -33.91 -14.57 -1.49
C ILE A 16 -32.45 -14.98 -1.78
N SER A 17 -31.75 -14.17 -2.56
CA SER A 17 -30.34 -14.41 -2.88
C SER A 17 -29.48 -14.54 -1.61
N GLY A 18 -28.76 -15.66 -1.48
CA GLY A 18 -27.89 -15.93 -0.34
C GLY A 18 -28.57 -16.62 0.85
N ILE A 19 -29.88 -16.90 0.79
CA ILE A 19 -30.59 -17.78 1.72
C ILE A 19 -30.64 -19.20 1.13
N ASN A 20 -30.28 -20.20 1.95
CA ASN A 20 -30.34 -21.61 1.58
C ASN A 20 -31.26 -22.37 2.56
N GLN A 21 -31.52 -23.66 2.31
CA GLN A 21 -32.39 -24.47 3.19
C GLN A 21 -31.93 -24.47 4.65
N THR A 22 -30.62 -24.43 4.92
CA THR A 22 -30.09 -24.34 6.28
C THR A 22 -30.41 -23.01 6.94
N SER A 23 -30.34 -21.90 6.20
CA SER A 23 -30.77 -20.58 6.65
C SER A 23 -32.27 -20.54 6.92
N VAL A 24 -33.10 -21.12 6.04
CA VAL A 24 -34.55 -21.20 6.23
C VAL A 24 -34.90 -21.94 7.53
N LYS A 25 -34.28 -23.10 7.80
CA LYS A 25 -34.47 -23.83 9.07
C LYS A 25 -34.06 -23.03 10.31
N ARG A 26 -33.15 -22.07 10.17
CA ARG A 26 -32.74 -21.18 11.27
C ARG A 26 -33.71 -20.02 11.43
N LEU A 27 -34.23 -19.49 10.32
CA LEU A 27 -35.27 -18.46 10.30
C LEU A 27 -36.57 -18.97 10.90
N THR A 28 -37.01 -20.18 10.53
CA THR A 28 -38.22 -20.78 11.11
C THR A 28 -38.09 -21.01 12.61
N LYS A 29 -36.90 -21.39 13.11
CA LYS A 29 -36.61 -21.45 14.56
C LYS A 29 -36.67 -20.10 15.27
N LEU A 30 -36.51 -19.00 14.53
CA LEU A 30 -36.70 -17.64 15.04
C LEU A 30 -38.14 -17.13 14.88
N GLY A 31 -39.05 -17.95 14.35
CA GLY A 31 -40.42 -17.54 14.03
C GLY A 31 -40.54 -16.78 12.71
N VAL A 32 -39.48 -16.71 11.90
CA VAL A 32 -39.50 -16.07 10.59
C VAL A 32 -39.90 -17.11 9.55
N THR A 33 -41.12 -16.99 9.04
CA THR A 33 -41.71 -17.93 8.08
C THR A 33 -41.95 -17.31 6.70
N SER A 34 -41.93 -15.98 6.59
CA SER A 34 -42.16 -15.27 5.33
C SER A 34 -41.12 -14.16 5.07
N LYS A 35 -41.09 -13.62 3.85
CA LYS A 35 -40.31 -12.41 3.54
C LYS A 35 -40.73 -11.23 4.41
N SER A 36 -42.04 -11.07 4.63
CA SER A 36 -42.58 -10.00 5.47
C SER A 36 -42.10 -10.15 6.92
N ASP A 37 -42.12 -11.36 7.48
CA ASP A 37 -41.61 -11.62 8.83
C ASP A 37 -40.13 -11.25 8.95
N LEU A 38 -39.36 -11.46 7.89
CA LEU A 38 -37.94 -11.10 7.82
C LEU A 38 -37.73 -9.59 7.69
N LEU A 39 -38.60 -8.89 6.98
CA LEU A 39 -38.62 -7.42 6.88
C LEU A 39 -38.97 -6.77 8.21
N ASP A 40 -39.90 -7.35 8.95
CA ASP A 40 -40.40 -6.83 10.22
C ASP A 40 -39.54 -7.26 11.43
N TYR A 41 -38.56 -8.16 11.23
CA TYR A 41 -37.71 -8.65 12.31
C TYR A 41 -36.78 -7.55 12.87
N GLU A 42 -37.08 -6.99 14.05
CA GLU A 42 -36.33 -5.85 14.61
C GLU A 42 -34.90 -6.19 15.06
N ASP A 43 -34.69 -7.38 15.62
CA ASP A 43 -33.40 -7.76 16.23
C ASP A 43 -32.40 -8.30 15.20
N ILE A 44 -31.75 -7.38 14.49
CA ILE A 44 -30.75 -7.69 13.46
C ILE A 44 -29.57 -8.50 14.02
N GLU A 45 -29.15 -8.25 15.25
CA GLU A 45 -28.03 -8.97 15.88
C GLU A 45 -28.38 -10.43 16.16
N ARG A 46 -29.58 -10.71 16.67
CA ARG A 46 -30.07 -12.07 16.87
C ARG A 46 -30.23 -12.80 15.54
N LEU A 47 -30.75 -12.12 14.52
CA LEU A 47 -30.87 -12.65 13.16
C LEU A 47 -29.49 -13.03 12.59
N ARG A 48 -28.51 -12.12 12.71
CA ARG A 48 -27.12 -12.33 12.30
C ARG A 48 -26.48 -13.54 12.98
N LYS A 49 -26.63 -13.65 14.31
CA LYS A 49 -26.09 -14.75 15.11
C LYS A 49 -26.73 -16.08 14.74
N ALA A 50 -28.04 -16.12 14.57
CA ALA A 50 -28.75 -17.34 14.18
C ALA A 50 -28.34 -17.82 12.80
N LEU A 51 -28.24 -16.90 11.84
CA LEU A 51 -27.83 -17.20 10.47
C LEU A 51 -26.33 -17.49 10.34
N ARG A 52 -25.51 -17.16 11.34
CA ARG A 52 -24.05 -17.33 11.36
C ARG A 52 -23.38 -16.66 10.17
N MET A 53 -23.74 -15.42 9.88
CA MET A 53 -23.16 -14.64 8.78
C MET A 53 -22.64 -13.28 9.27
N SER A 54 -21.79 -12.65 8.46
CA SER A 54 -21.32 -11.30 8.73
C SER A 54 -22.44 -10.28 8.53
N LEU A 55 -22.37 -9.16 9.27
CA LEU A 55 -23.34 -8.07 9.17
C LEU A 55 -23.47 -7.54 7.72
N PRO A 56 -22.38 -7.29 6.97
CA PRO A 56 -22.49 -6.82 5.58
C PRO A 56 -23.18 -7.83 4.65
N LYS A 57 -23.09 -9.13 4.95
CA LYS A 57 -23.79 -10.16 4.16
C LYS A 57 -25.29 -10.15 4.48
N LEU A 58 -25.65 -10.02 5.76
CA LEU A 58 -27.05 -9.92 6.17
C LEU A 58 -27.71 -8.66 5.61
N GLU A 59 -27.04 -7.52 5.67
CA GLU A 59 -27.52 -6.26 5.10
C GLU A 59 -27.80 -6.38 3.60
N LYS A 60 -26.92 -7.04 2.83
CA LYS A 60 -27.17 -7.30 1.40
C LYS A 60 -28.41 -8.15 1.17
N ILE A 61 -28.65 -9.16 2.02
CA ILE A 61 -29.86 -10.01 1.95
C ILE A 61 -31.10 -9.17 2.25
N LEU A 62 -31.09 -8.38 3.32
CA LEU A 62 -32.19 -7.52 3.73
C LEU A 62 -32.48 -6.42 2.69
N ALA A 63 -31.44 -5.82 2.11
CA ALA A 63 -31.57 -4.87 1.01
C ALA A 63 -32.18 -5.53 -0.25
N SER A 64 -31.84 -6.78 -0.54
CA SER A 64 -32.38 -7.51 -1.70
C SER A 64 -33.89 -7.76 -1.63
N ILE A 65 -34.47 -7.70 -0.43
CA ILE A 65 -35.92 -7.82 -0.20
C ILE A 65 -36.58 -6.46 0.09
N GLY A 66 -35.87 -5.35 -0.10
CA GLY A 66 -36.41 -4.00 0.05
C GLY A 66 -36.29 -3.40 1.45
N ARG A 67 -35.61 -4.06 2.39
CA ARG A 67 -35.30 -3.47 3.69
C ARG A 67 -34.13 -2.51 3.55
N ILE A 68 -34.43 -1.22 3.56
CA ILE A 68 -33.42 -0.20 3.78
C ILE A 68 -33.19 -0.18 5.29
N LEU A 69 -32.21 -0.97 5.75
CA LEU A 69 -31.61 -0.66 7.04
C LEU A 69 -31.04 0.74 6.89
N SER A 70 -31.53 1.68 7.70
CA SER A 70 -30.93 3.02 7.77
C SER A 70 -29.42 2.78 7.83
N PRO A 71 -28.63 3.48 6.99
CA PRO A 71 -27.19 3.28 7.00
C PRO A 71 -26.78 3.38 8.46
N VAL A 72 -26.18 2.30 8.99
CA VAL A 72 -25.44 2.32 10.25
C VAL A 72 -24.77 3.67 10.22
N GLU A 73 -25.11 4.57 11.17
CA GLU A 73 -24.48 5.89 11.28
C GLU A 73 -23.04 5.64 10.92
N VAL A 74 -22.63 6.13 9.75
CA VAL A 74 -21.32 5.87 9.21
C VAL A 74 -20.47 6.35 10.34
N THR A 75 -19.91 5.43 11.14
CA THR A 75 -19.17 5.77 12.33
C THR A 75 -18.11 6.65 11.74
N GLU A 76 -18.25 7.97 11.96
CA GLU A 76 -17.45 8.97 11.26
C GLU A 76 -16.06 8.41 11.35
N ALA A 77 -15.51 7.99 10.21
CA ALA A 77 -14.29 7.21 10.22
C ALA A 77 -13.34 8.06 11.01
N GLN A 78 -13.04 7.66 12.27
CA GLN A 78 -12.33 8.50 13.21
C GLN A 78 -11.15 9.00 12.41
N HIS A 79 -11.06 10.33 12.20
CA HIS A 79 -10.15 10.90 11.24
C HIS A 79 -8.75 10.48 11.67
N PHE A 80 -8.29 9.38 11.10
CA PHE A 80 -7.12 8.69 11.57
C PHE A 80 -6.00 9.48 10.99
N ASP A 81 -5.49 10.43 11.78
CA ASP A 81 -4.33 11.18 11.38
C ASP A 81 -3.12 10.25 11.50
N PRO A 82 -2.57 9.77 10.37
CA PRO A 82 -1.48 8.83 10.40
C PRO A 82 -0.17 9.47 10.91
N THR A 83 -0.10 10.81 10.98
CA THR A 83 1.06 11.53 11.52
C THR A 83 1.10 11.57 13.05
N SER A 84 -0.08 11.43 13.68
CA SER A 84 -0.22 11.31 15.14
C SER A 84 0.13 9.91 15.68
N GLN A 85 0.47 8.96 14.80
CA GLN A 85 0.85 7.62 15.23
C GLN A 85 2.20 7.59 15.97
N PRO A 86 2.39 6.65 16.92
CA PRO A 86 3.68 6.44 17.57
C PRO A 86 4.79 6.05 16.58
N VAL A 87 6.01 6.56 16.80
CA VAL A 87 7.16 6.31 15.90
C VAL A 87 7.58 4.84 15.84
N ILE A 88 7.17 4.01 16.82
CA ILE A 88 7.41 2.56 16.79
C ILE A 88 6.67 1.84 15.65
N ASN A 89 5.59 2.44 15.12
CA ASN A 89 4.86 1.89 13.98
C ASN A 89 5.61 2.08 12.65
N VAL A 90 6.68 2.89 12.65
CA VAL A 90 7.52 3.12 11.48
C VAL A 90 8.38 1.89 11.23
N LYS A 91 8.29 1.34 10.01
CA LYS A 91 9.06 0.15 9.61
C LYS A 91 10.56 0.31 9.90
N GLY A 92 11.12 -0.65 10.63
CA GLY A 92 12.54 -0.69 10.99
C GLY A 92 12.89 0.05 12.28
N VAL A 93 11.92 0.70 12.94
CA VAL A 93 12.08 1.22 14.30
C VAL A 93 11.75 0.10 15.30
N GLY A 94 12.78 -0.53 15.87
CA GLY A 94 12.61 -1.50 16.95
C GLY A 94 12.57 -0.84 18.34
N PRO A 95 12.33 -1.60 19.43
CA PRO A 95 12.19 -1.05 20.79
C PRO A 95 13.39 -0.21 21.26
N LYS A 96 14.63 -0.65 20.96
CA LYS A 96 15.85 0.10 21.28
C LYS A 96 15.98 1.41 20.49
N ALA A 97 15.56 1.40 19.22
CA ALA A 97 15.55 2.60 18.38
C ALA A 97 14.46 3.58 18.85
N PHE A 98 13.27 3.07 19.18
CA PHE A 98 12.18 3.83 19.77
C PHE A 98 12.61 4.54 21.06
N GLN A 99 13.30 3.83 21.97
CA GLN A 99 13.82 4.43 23.21
C GLN A 99 14.82 5.55 22.93
N LYS A 100 15.76 5.36 21.99
CA LYS A 100 16.72 6.40 21.59
C LYS A 100 16.06 7.60 20.93
N LEU A 101 15.04 7.37 20.10
CA LEU A 101 14.24 8.44 19.49
C LEU A 101 13.49 9.23 20.57
N GLY A 102 12.88 8.54 21.54
CA GLY A 102 12.22 9.16 22.68
C GLY A 102 13.17 9.99 23.56
N GLN A 103 14.42 9.56 23.75
CA GLN A 103 15.46 10.36 24.43
C GLN A 103 15.77 11.68 23.71
N ASN A 104 15.51 11.75 22.40
CA ASN A 104 15.63 12.97 21.59
C ASN A 104 14.28 13.67 21.38
N GLY A 105 13.24 13.32 22.15
CA GLY A 105 11.91 13.94 22.07
C GLY A 105 11.06 13.48 20.88
N ILE A 106 11.48 12.46 20.13
CA ILE A 106 10.75 11.93 18.98
C ILE A 106 9.85 10.78 19.46
N VAL A 107 8.55 11.03 19.60
CA VAL A 107 7.57 10.03 20.05
C VAL A 107 6.54 9.68 18.97
N SER A 108 6.29 10.59 18.02
CA SER A 108 5.35 10.42 16.93
C SER A 108 6.01 10.38 15.54
N VAL A 109 5.24 9.93 14.54
CA VAL A 109 5.60 10.02 13.12
C VAL A 109 5.84 11.47 12.72
N GLN A 110 5.01 12.40 13.19
CA GLN A 110 5.17 13.84 12.93
C GLN A 110 6.48 14.39 13.49
N ASP A 111 6.84 14.04 14.74
CA ASP A 111 8.10 14.47 15.35
C ASP A 111 9.30 13.98 14.53
N LEU A 112 9.25 12.73 14.06
CA LEU A 112 10.31 12.14 13.25
C LEU A 112 10.47 12.86 11.91
N LEU A 113 9.37 13.29 11.29
CA LEU A 113 9.37 14.03 10.02
C LEU A 113 9.89 15.46 10.19
N ASN A 114 9.53 16.12 11.28
CA ASN A 114 9.90 17.51 11.56
C ASN A 114 11.29 17.68 12.19
N THR A 115 11.90 16.60 12.68
CA THR A 115 13.23 16.66 13.30
C THR A 115 14.33 16.68 12.25
N ASP A 116 15.33 17.52 12.50
CA ASP A 116 16.60 17.55 11.77
C ASP A 116 17.64 16.66 12.45
N PHE A 117 18.42 15.94 11.64
CA PHE A 117 19.43 14.99 12.14
C PHE A 117 20.50 15.69 12.99
N SER A 118 20.81 16.95 12.68
CA SER A 118 21.79 17.78 13.41
C SER A 118 21.50 17.92 14.92
N LYS A 119 20.24 17.68 15.33
CA LYS A 119 19.80 17.77 16.73
C LYS A 119 19.84 16.43 17.47
N LEU A 120 20.24 15.35 16.80
CA LEU A 120 20.18 13.99 17.33
C LEU A 120 21.54 13.49 17.80
N SER A 121 21.54 12.79 18.93
CA SER A 121 22.70 12.09 19.46
C SER A 121 22.44 10.58 19.56
N GLY A 122 23.48 9.77 19.32
CA GLY A 122 23.44 8.31 19.52
C GLY A 122 22.64 7.50 18.48
N ILE A 123 22.25 8.12 17.37
CA ILE A 123 21.52 7.51 16.24
C ILE A 123 22.35 7.67 14.95
N PRO A 124 22.60 6.58 14.19
CA PRO A 124 23.25 6.68 12.89
C PRO A 124 22.38 7.40 11.85
N GLU A 125 22.95 8.33 11.08
CA GLU A 125 22.26 9.10 10.04
C GLU A 125 21.55 8.21 9.02
N THR A 126 22.18 7.10 8.62
CA THR A 126 21.61 6.12 7.69
C THR A 126 20.34 5.45 8.21
N SER A 127 20.25 5.25 9.53
CA SER A 127 19.06 4.69 10.18
C SER A 127 17.96 5.73 10.29
N PHE A 128 18.32 6.95 10.72
CA PHE A 128 17.39 8.07 10.82
C PHE A 128 16.73 8.39 9.46
N ASN A 129 17.53 8.50 8.40
CA ASN A 129 17.01 8.76 7.05
C ASN A 129 16.11 7.64 6.52
N ARG A 130 16.38 6.38 6.89
CA ARG A 130 15.52 5.25 6.55
C ARG A 130 14.18 5.33 7.29
N TRP A 131 14.20 5.63 8.59
CA TRP A 131 12.98 5.77 9.37
C TRP A 131 12.15 6.96 8.90
N LYS A 132 12.77 8.12 8.64
CA LYS A 132 12.08 9.31 8.11
C LYS A 132 11.35 9.02 6.79
N LYS A 133 11.97 8.25 5.88
CA LYS A 133 11.32 7.78 4.65
C LYS A 133 10.12 6.87 4.92
N ASN A 134 10.26 5.91 5.82
CA ASN A 134 9.17 5.00 6.16
C ASN A 134 8.02 5.70 6.90
N ALA A 135 8.33 6.72 7.70
CA ALA A 135 7.36 7.59 8.35
C ALA A 135 6.54 8.40 7.34
N ALA A 136 7.17 8.94 6.29
CA ALA A 136 6.45 9.64 5.23
C ALA A 136 5.47 8.70 4.50
N ILE A 137 5.91 7.46 4.20
CA ILE A 137 5.04 6.43 3.61
C ILE A 137 3.86 6.11 4.54
N LEU A 138 4.11 5.98 5.85
CA LEU A 138 3.08 5.67 6.84
C LEU A 138 2.07 6.81 7.01
N ALA A 139 2.54 8.06 6.98
CA ALA A 139 1.76 9.29 7.10
C ALA A 139 0.77 9.54 5.96
N GLY A 140 0.61 8.61 5.01
CA GLY A 140 -0.24 8.82 3.84
C GLY A 140 0.29 9.92 2.92
N GLN A 141 1.55 10.37 3.09
CA GLN A 141 2.27 11.13 2.07
C GLN A 141 2.62 10.17 0.93
N GLN A 142 1.61 9.72 0.18
CA GLN A 142 1.77 9.48 -1.24
C GLN A 142 1.97 10.85 -1.89
N GLN A 143 3.16 11.40 -1.71
CA GLN A 143 3.70 12.20 -2.78
C GLN A 143 4.08 11.22 -3.90
N LYS A 144 3.37 11.34 -5.02
CA LYS A 144 4.03 11.42 -6.33
C LYS A 144 5.02 12.60 -6.32
N GLU A 145 6.01 12.56 -5.45
CA GLU A 145 7.21 13.39 -5.46
C GLU A 145 8.26 12.38 -5.01
N ILE A 146 8.92 11.73 -5.96
CA ILE A 146 10.21 12.20 -6.45
C ILE A 146 10.91 12.98 -5.33
N PRO A 147 12.01 12.46 -4.74
CA PRO A 147 12.76 13.18 -3.71
C PRO A 147 13.02 14.62 -4.18
N PRO A 148 13.27 15.60 -3.28
CA PRO A 148 13.77 16.88 -3.70
C PRO A 148 15.04 16.60 -4.50
N ILE A 149 14.86 16.64 -5.83
CA ILE A 149 15.89 16.82 -6.79
C ILE A 149 16.48 18.14 -6.33
N THR A 150 17.62 18.06 -5.65
CA THR A 150 18.64 19.08 -5.83
C THR A 150 18.69 19.30 -7.33
N LYS A 151 18.09 20.40 -7.80
CA LYS A 151 17.93 20.76 -9.21
C LYS A 151 19.18 20.38 -9.98
N LYS A 152 19.13 19.23 -10.64
CA LYS A 152 19.89 18.97 -11.85
C LYS A 152 18.92 18.20 -12.73
N SER A 153 18.34 18.99 -13.63
CA SER A 153 17.49 18.64 -14.74
C SER A 153 17.36 17.14 -15.03
N ALA A 154 16.11 16.75 -15.26
CA ALA A 154 15.78 15.74 -16.24
C ALA A 154 16.38 16.17 -17.59
N ASP A 155 17.69 15.95 -17.77
CA ASP A 155 18.20 15.57 -19.06
C ASP A 155 18.06 14.05 -19.08
N ILE A 156 17.11 13.56 -19.90
CA ILE A 156 17.23 12.22 -20.45
C ILE A 156 18.60 12.23 -21.11
N SER A 157 19.63 11.79 -20.37
CA SER A 157 21.00 11.84 -20.87
C SER A 157 20.97 11.10 -22.18
N GLU A 158 21.49 11.72 -23.24
CA GLU A 158 21.52 11.14 -24.59
C GLU A 158 22.07 9.69 -24.57
N LEU A 159 22.93 9.40 -23.60
CA LEU A 159 23.44 8.07 -23.27
C LEU A 159 22.35 7.02 -23.01
N THR A 160 21.23 7.39 -22.40
CA THR A 160 20.07 6.50 -22.15
C THR A 160 19.32 6.12 -23.42
N SER A 161 19.56 6.82 -24.55
CA SER A 161 19.07 6.41 -25.88
C SER A 161 19.78 5.16 -26.40
N ILE A 162 20.98 4.84 -25.88
CA ILE A 162 21.69 3.61 -26.24
C ILE A 162 21.04 2.43 -25.51
N GLN A 163 20.50 1.48 -26.29
CA GLN A 163 19.89 0.27 -25.74
C GLN A 163 20.84 -0.45 -24.78
N GLY A 164 20.39 -0.64 -23.54
CA GLY A 164 21.16 -1.29 -22.47
C GLY A 164 21.87 -0.33 -21.52
N ILE A 165 21.81 0.99 -21.74
CA ILE A 165 22.23 2.01 -20.77
C ILE A 165 21.00 2.53 -20.03
N GLY A 166 20.89 2.18 -18.74
CA GLY A 166 19.88 2.77 -17.85
C GLY A 166 20.37 4.07 -17.20
N VAL A 167 19.46 4.81 -16.57
CA VAL A 167 19.72 6.09 -15.90
C VAL A 167 20.94 6.04 -14.95
N LYS A 168 21.01 5.00 -14.09
CA LYS A 168 22.15 4.79 -13.16
C LYS A 168 23.49 4.55 -13.86
N THR A 169 23.46 3.99 -15.06
CA THR A 169 24.66 3.75 -15.87
C THR A 169 25.08 5.03 -16.58
N ALA A 170 24.13 5.79 -17.11
CA ALA A 170 24.38 7.10 -17.71
C ALA A 170 24.96 8.09 -16.68
N GLU A 171 24.47 8.08 -15.44
CA GLU A 171 25.04 8.86 -14.34
C GLU A 171 26.50 8.50 -14.07
N LYS A 172 26.84 7.21 -13.97
CA LYS A 172 28.23 6.77 -13.81
C LYS A 172 29.13 7.21 -14.95
N LEU A 173 28.64 7.14 -16.18
CA LEU A 173 29.37 7.61 -17.37
C LEU A 173 29.60 9.12 -17.31
N LYS A 174 28.58 9.89 -16.89
CA LYS A 174 28.66 11.34 -16.69
C LYS A 174 29.65 11.71 -15.60
N ASP A 175 29.64 10.98 -14.49
CA ASP A 175 30.61 11.16 -13.38
C ASP A 175 32.04 10.82 -13.81
N ALA A 176 32.20 9.94 -14.80
CA ALA A 176 33.49 9.61 -15.42
C ALA A 176 33.88 10.55 -16.58
N GLY A 177 33.10 11.59 -16.84
CA GLY A 177 33.37 12.62 -17.85
C GLY A 177 32.79 12.34 -19.24
N VAL A 178 31.90 11.36 -19.39
CA VAL A 178 31.18 11.05 -20.64
C VAL A 178 29.74 11.51 -20.52
N THR A 179 29.38 12.58 -21.21
CA THR A 179 28.11 13.28 -21.04
C THR A 179 27.09 13.00 -22.14
N ASN A 180 27.56 12.62 -23.33
CA ASN A 180 26.75 12.39 -24.54
C ASN A 180 27.20 11.17 -25.36
N VAL A 181 26.39 10.76 -26.34
CA VAL A 181 26.63 9.56 -27.19
C VAL A 181 27.88 9.71 -28.04
N PHE A 182 28.18 10.92 -28.52
CA PHE A 182 29.35 11.22 -29.33
C PHE A 182 30.67 11.10 -28.55
N GLU A 183 30.69 11.51 -27.29
CA GLU A 183 31.83 11.32 -26.39
C GLU A 183 32.06 9.84 -26.09
N LEU A 184 30.98 9.07 -25.89
CA LEU A 184 31.10 7.62 -25.69
C LEU A 184 31.60 6.91 -26.94
N SER A 185 31.15 7.31 -28.14
CA SER A 185 31.54 6.71 -29.41
C SER A 185 33.02 6.95 -29.73
N ASN A 186 33.56 8.10 -29.33
CA ASN A 186 34.95 8.52 -29.59
C ASN A 186 35.90 8.29 -28.40
N TYR A 187 35.41 7.78 -27.26
CA TYR A 187 36.23 7.56 -26.08
C TYR A 187 37.38 6.59 -26.35
N SER A 188 38.62 7.09 -26.34
CA SER A 188 39.79 6.33 -26.78
C SER A 188 40.30 5.33 -25.74
N ASN A 189 40.08 5.61 -24.44
CA ASN A 189 40.62 4.79 -23.35
C ASN A 189 39.52 4.11 -22.53
N LEU A 190 39.02 2.97 -23.03
CA LEU A 190 37.97 2.21 -22.33
C LEU A 190 38.45 1.58 -21.00
N ASP A 191 39.76 1.47 -20.81
CA ASP A 191 40.35 0.88 -19.60
C ASP A 191 40.20 1.83 -18.41
N GLU A 192 40.53 3.09 -18.63
CA GLU A 192 40.32 4.16 -17.65
C GLU A 192 38.83 4.37 -17.34
N LEU A 193 37.97 4.29 -18.37
CA LEU A 193 36.53 4.39 -18.18
C LEU A 193 35.96 3.21 -17.38
N SER A 194 36.49 2.00 -17.62
CA SER A 194 36.13 0.79 -16.87
C SER A 194 36.47 0.92 -15.39
N GLU A 195 37.64 1.48 -15.07
CA GLU A 195 38.08 1.70 -13.68
C GLU A 195 37.24 2.76 -12.97
N LYS A 196 37.01 3.91 -13.61
CA LYS A 196 36.22 5.02 -13.05
C LYS A 196 34.77 4.64 -12.78
N THR A 197 34.16 3.90 -13.72
CA THR A 197 32.73 3.57 -13.66
C THR A 197 32.43 2.22 -12.97
N LYS A 198 33.47 1.40 -12.74
CA LYS A 198 33.37 0.00 -12.31
C LYS A 198 32.50 -0.84 -13.25
N LEU A 199 32.45 -0.48 -14.52
CA LEU A 199 31.75 -1.23 -15.58
C LEU A 199 32.73 -2.15 -16.30
N THR A 200 32.24 -3.23 -16.89
CA THR A 200 33.11 -4.16 -17.63
C THR A 200 33.47 -3.61 -19.01
N LYS A 201 34.74 -3.76 -19.42
CA LYS A 201 35.22 -3.36 -20.76
C LYS A 201 34.34 -3.87 -21.91
N LYS A 202 33.87 -5.12 -21.83
CA LYS A 202 32.95 -5.73 -22.81
C LYS A 202 31.64 -4.96 -22.96
N ARG A 203 31.07 -4.46 -21.86
CA ARG A 203 29.85 -3.63 -21.89
C ARG A 203 30.12 -2.26 -22.49
N LEU A 204 31.22 -1.62 -22.08
CA LEU A 204 31.62 -0.32 -22.62
C LEU A 204 31.88 -0.38 -24.13
N LEU A 205 32.56 -1.44 -24.60
CA LEU A 205 32.77 -1.68 -26.04
C LEU A 205 31.45 -1.86 -26.79
N THR A 206 30.52 -2.66 -26.23
CA THR A 206 29.19 -2.87 -26.83
C THR A 206 28.42 -1.55 -26.96
N TRP A 207 28.47 -0.71 -25.94
CA TRP A 207 27.82 0.59 -25.97
C TRP A 207 28.52 1.59 -26.88
N GLN A 208 29.85 1.58 -26.98
CA GLN A 208 30.60 2.38 -27.93
C GLN A 208 30.25 2.00 -29.38
N SER A 209 30.15 0.71 -29.70
CA SER A 209 29.72 0.26 -31.04
C SER A 209 28.29 0.72 -31.35
N ARG A 210 27.37 0.64 -30.38
CA ARG A 210 25.99 1.10 -30.54
C ARG A 210 25.88 2.61 -30.67
N ALA A 211 26.72 3.35 -29.94
CA ALA A 211 26.83 4.80 -30.06
C ALA A 211 27.28 5.22 -31.46
N LYS A 212 28.25 4.51 -32.06
CA LYS A 212 28.69 4.72 -33.45
C LYS A 212 27.61 4.41 -34.48
N SER A 213 26.73 3.45 -34.21
CA SER A 213 25.61 3.10 -35.09
C SER A 213 24.37 4.00 -34.92
N SER A 214 24.36 4.84 -33.88
CA SER A 214 23.26 5.74 -33.54
C SER A 214 23.59 7.22 -33.77
N SER A 215 24.82 7.51 -34.24
CA SER A 215 25.30 8.84 -34.67
C SER A 215 25.38 8.89 -36.19
#